data_AF-A0A969D7M5-F1
#
_entry.id   AF-A0A969D7M5-F1
#
_cell.length_a   1.000
_cell.length_b   1.000
_cell.length_c   1.000
_cell.angle_alpha   90.00
_cell.angle_beta   90.00
_cell.angle_gamma   90.00
#
_symmetry.space_group_name_H-M   'P 1'
#
loop_
_entity.id
_entity.type
_entity.pdbx_description
1 polymer ?
#
loop_
_entity_poly.entity_id
_entity_poly.type
_entity_poly.pdbx_seq_one_letter_code
_entity_poly.pdbx_strand_id
1 'polypeptide(L)'
;MFDRIRSASSKNQRTNEYLTLLAQSYEGKKLARQFSKQRSWLTKSFEASRDKEQFVRKMSDVALYSKHFIYSGSSAAISSTIADAVGQDIYQSQDGQEAVLCLLYLIDAKHKMAHTILSRFYAIARNSSSASGKRDFLASCKSIAAFFTLWRSALARKYPDSEYRKILQDEMCWSEDRYFTISELNKRLRTVLEDQGISVKGDWIDKASQNLRYSTSKALCKFVLFISSQDTIPDPDKLGLMTVGNQNSTLNYLGSSQWTSNNLETIEHVAPQERTTDWDLNIYEDESYDKIGNLTLLPSKVNTSASNKGWIEKYIYYRYLSEANPSNTENLRQVAIDNGVTLSESTMQLLGQSSFNHHILPIVQLGENGIWDKGFIEERSYRICEIVWDRLYSWLE
;
A
#
# COMPACT_ATOMS: atom_id res chain seq x y z
N MET A 1 -3.21 11.00 -23.54
CA MET A 1 -2.65 11.64 -22.30
C MET A 1 -3.50 12.83 -21.85
N PHE A 2 -4.12 13.58 -22.76
CA PHE A 2 -4.94 14.76 -22.45
C PHE A 2 -6.43 14.57 -22.74
N ASP A 3 -6.83 13.36 -23.14
CA ASP A 3 -8.11 13.05 -23.79
C ASP A 3 -9.34 13.30 -22.88
N ARG A 4 -9.11 13.42 -21.56
CA ARG A 4 -10.14 13.74 -20.55
C ARG A 4 -9.97 15.10 -19.89
N ILE A 5 -9.00 15.92 -20.32
CA ILE A 5 -8.74 17.24 -19.74
C ILE A 5 -9.31 18.35 -20.61
N ARG A 6 -10.26 19.10 -20.05
CA ARG A 6 -10.93 20.19 -20.76
C ARG A 6 -10.24 21.55 -20.59
N SER A 7 -9.72 21.87 -19.41
CA SER A 7 -9.17 23.20 -19.12
C SER A 7 -7.70 23.36 -19.54
N ALA A 8 -7.32 24.56 -19.98
CA ALA A 8 -5.92 24.90 -20.28
C ALA A 8 -5.02 24.79 -19.04
N SER A 9 -5.54 25.19 -17.86
CA SER A 9 -4.81 25.07 -16.58
C SER A 9 -4.45 23.62 -16.25
N SER A 10 -5.41 22.70 -16.36
CA SER A 10 -5.17 21.28 -16.10
C SER A 10 -4.26 20.63 -17.15
N LYS A 11 -4.30 21.09 -18.41
CA LYS A 11 -3.34 20.66 -19.45
C LYS A 11 -1.93 21.12 -19.08
N ASN A 12 -1.75 22.37 -18.67
CA ASN A 12 -0.47 22.90 -18.21
C ASN A 12 0.05 22.16 -16.99
N GLN A 13 -0.81 21.86 -16.01
CA GLN A 13 -0.42 21.05 -14.85
C GLN A 13 0.08 19.66 -15.26
N ARG A 14 -0.63 18.97 -16.15
CA ARG A 14 -0.23 17.63 -16.61
C ARG A 14 1.08 17.66 -17.40
N THR A 15 1.28 18.66 -18.25
CA THR A 15 2.55 18.87 -18.95
C THR A 15 3.69 19.10 -17.96
N ASN A 16 3.48 19.93 -16.93
CA ASN A 16 4.47 20.20 -15.90
C ASN A 16 4.85 18.93 -15.12
N GLU A 17 3.87 18.11 -14.75
CA GLU A 17 4.11 16.87 -14.03
C GLU A 17 4.88 15.86 -14.88
N TYR A 18 4.46 15.67 -16.14
CA TYR A 18 5.16 14.81 -17.09
C TYR A 18 6.62 15.25 -17.32
N LEU A 19 6.86 16.53 -17.61
CA LEU A 19 8.21 17.03 -17.89
C LEU A 19 9.11 16.98 -16.65
N THR A 20 8.54 17.16 -15.45
CA THR A 20 9.29 16.98 -14.20
C THR A 20 9.73 15.52 -14.03
N LEU A 21 8.81 14.57 -14.25
CA LEU A 21 9.10 13.14 -14.13
C LEU A 21 10.12 12.69 -15.19
N LEU A 22 9.97 13.16 -16.43
CA LEU A 22 10.93 12.91 -17.51
C LEU A 22 12.32 13.45 -17.17
N ALA A 23 12.43 14.71 -16.75
CA ALA A 23 13.73 15.30 -16.40
C ALA A 23 14.39 14.55 -15.23
N GLN A 24 13.63 14.19 -14.20
CA GLN A 24 14.16 13.41 -13.09
C GLN A 24 14.64 12.02 -13.53
N SER A 25 13.89 11.34 -14.40
CA SER A 25 14.28 10.03 -14.94
C SER A 25 15.48 10.13 -15.89
N TYR A 26 15.63 11.27 -16.56
CA TYR A 26 16.66 11.51 -17.57
C TYR A 26 18.00 11.96 -16.98
N GLU A 27 17.99 12.96 -16.09
CA GLU A 27 19.19 13.62 -15.55
C GLU A 27 19.25 13.62 -14.00
N GLY A 28 18.28 13.00 -13.32
CA GLY A 28 18.20 13.01 -11.85
C GLY A 28 17.78 14.34 -11.22
N LYS A 29 17.50 15.37 -12.03
CA LYS A 29 17.29 16.74 -11.55
C LYS A 29 15.83 17.18 -11.66
N LYS A 30 15.44 18.04 -10.72
CA LYS A 30 14.11 18.65 -10.71
C LYS A 30 14.04 19.77 -11.75
N LEU A 31 13.09 19.66 -12.67
CA LEU A 31 12.82 20.69 -13.66
C LEU A 31 11.92 21.80 -13.09
N ALA A 32 12.24 23.06 -13.40
CA ALA A 32 11.40 24.19 -13.07
C ALA A 32 10.07 24.14 -13.86
N ARG A 33 8.97 24.61 -13.25
CA ARG A 33 7.63 24.62 -13.87
C ARG A 33 7.41 25.75 -14.90
N GLN A 34 8.39 26.62 -15.09
CA GLN A 34 8.31 27.72 -16.05
C GLN A 34 8.47 27.20 -17.47
N PHE A 35 7.53 27.52 -18.35
CA PHE A 35 7.52 27.04 -19.74
C PHE A 35 8.83 27.33 -20.49
N SER A 36 9.41 28.53 -20.31
CA SER A 36 10.69 28.91 -20.92
C SER A 36 11.83 28.00 -20.48
N LYS A 37 11.89 27.63 -19.20
CA LYS A 37 12.89 26.70 -18.65
C LYS A 37 12.67 25.28 -19.14
N GLN A 38 11.43 24.82 -19.20
CA GLN A 38 11.08 23.49 -19.73
C GLN A 38 11.43 23.34 -21.20
N ARG A 39 11.08 24.34 -22.02
CA ARG A 39 11.43 24.37 -23.44
C ARG A 39 12.94 24.38 -23.64
N SER A 40 13.64 25.26 -22.92
CA SER A 40 15.11 25.33 -22.99
C SER A 40 15.76 24.00 -22.59
N TRP A 41 15.28 23.35 -21.54
CA TRP A 41 15.75 22.04 -21.12
C TRP A 41 15.51 20.98 -22.19
N LEU A 42 14.28 20.86 -22.72
CA LEU A 42 13.96 19.89 -23.78
C LEU A 42 14.86 20.06 -25.00
N THR A 43 15.01 21.29 -25.51
CA THR A 43 15.87 21.58 -26.66
C THR A 43 17.32 21.22 -26.35
N LYS A 44 17.84 21.63 -25.20
CA LYS A 44 19.23 21.33 -24.81
C LYS A 44 19.47 19.82 -24.67
N SER A 45 18.58 19.10 -24.01
CA SER A 45 18.71 17.65 -23.79
C SER A 45 18.57 16.86 -25.08
N PHE A 46 17.69 17.27 -25.99
CA PHE A 46 17.54 16.65 -27.31
C PHE A 46 18.77 16.88 -28.20
N GLU A 47 19.28 18.12 -28.27
CA GLU A 47 20.46 18.43 -29.09
C GLU A 47 21.76 17.83 -28.51
N ALA A 48 21.85 17.70 -27.18
CA ALA A 48 22.98 17.03 -26.54
C ALA A 48 22.91 15.50 -26.62
N SER A 49 21.76 14.92 -26.98
CA SER A 49 21.62 13.47 -27.10
C SER A 49 22.40 12.96 -28.30
N ARG A 50 23.25 11.95 -28.07
CA ARG A 50 23.98 11.25 -29.14
C ARG A 50 23.01 10.48 -30.04
N ASP A 51 21.94 9.96 -29.45
CA ASP A 51 20.87 9.24 -30.14
C ASP A 51 19.53 9.97 -29.92
N LYS A 52 19.13 10.74 -30.93
CA LYS A 52 17.89 11.51 -30.92
C LYS A 52 16.66 10.61 -30.92
N GLU A 53 16.74 9.45 -31.55
CA GLU A 53 15.64 8.49 -31.58
C GLU A 53 15.45 7.86 -30.20
N GLN A 54 16.54 7.42 -29.56
CA GLN A 54 16.49 6.87 -28.22
C GLN A 54 15.97 7.89 -27.20
N PHE A 55 16.31 9.18 -27.33
CA PHE A 55 15.73 10.24 -26.50
C PHE A 55 14.20 10.31 -26.66
N VAL A 56 13.70 10.31 -27.90
CA VAL A 56 12.25 10.33 -28.18
C VAL A 56 11.57 9.05 -27.68
N ARG A 57 12.23 7.89 -27.79
CA ARG A 57 11.73 6.63 -27.21
C ARG A 57 11.63 6.71 -25.68
N LYS A 58 12.67 7.20 -24.99
CA LYS A 58 12.65 7.44 -23.52
C LYS A 58 11.50 8.38 -23.13
N MET A 59 11.24 9.44 -23.91
CA MET A 59 10.06 10.31 -23.72
C MET A 59 8.74 9.54 -23.86
N SER A 60 8.61 8.72 -24.90
CA SER A 60 7.43 7.89 -25.14
C SER A 60 7.16 6.93 -23.98
N ASP A 61 8.19 6.25 -23.47
CA ASP A 61 8.07 5.30 -22.37
C ASP A 61 7.59 5.98 -21.09
N VAL A 62 8.12 7.16 -20.77
CA VAL A 62 7.66 7.96 -19.63
C VAL A 62 6.22 8.43 -19.82
N ALA A 63 5.84 8.83 -21.03
CA ALA A 63 4.49 9.28 -21.33
C ALA A 63 3.47 8.14 -21.19
N LEU A 64 3.84 6.95 -21.63
CA LEU A 64 3.03 5.74 -21.52
C LEU A 64 2.93 5.30 -20.06
N TYR A 65 4.04 5.24 -19.33
CA TYR A 65 4.01 4.97 -17.88
C TYR A 65 3.04 5.92 -17.17
N SER A 66 3.17 7.23 -17.42
CA SER A 66 2.32 8.25 -16.81
C SER A 66 0.84 8.05 -17.18
N LYS A 67 0.55 7.81 -18.46
CA LYS A 67 -0.81 7.56 -18.96
C LYS A 67 -1.44 6.35 -18.27
N HIS A 68 -0.70 5.27 -18.14
CA HIS A 68 -1.23 3.96 -17.77
C HIS A 68 -1.21 3.67 -16.26
N PHE A 69 -0.26 4.22 -15.51
CA PHE A 69 -0.17 4.00 -14.07
C PHE A 69 -0.63 5.23 -13.28
N ILE A 70 -0.18 6.42 -13.64
CA ILE A 70 -0.47 7.63 -12.84
C ILE A 70 -1.86 8.20 -13.16
N TYR A 71 -2.29 8.13 -14.42
CA TYR A 71 -3.51 8.83 -14.90
C TYR A 71 -4.67 7.92 -15.31
N SER A 72 -4.51 6.60 -15.31
CA SER A 72 -5.56 5.65 -15.76
C SER A 72 -6.70 5.51 -14.75
N GLY A 73 -6.40 5.70 -13.46
CA GLY A 73 -7.37 5.81 -12.37
C GLY A 73 -8.11 4.53 -11.98
N SER A 74 -7.86 3.38 -12.62
CA SER A 74 -8.49 2.11 -12.26
C SER A 74 -7.49 0.95 -12.15
N SER A 75 -7.76 0.04 -11.21
CA SER A 75 -6.98 -1.19 -11.01
C SER A 75 -6.95 -2.06 -12.27
N ALA A 76 -8.10 -2.22 -12.94
CA ALA A 76 -8.19 -2.99 -14.18
C ALA A 76 -7.25 -2.46 -15.30
N ALA A 77 -7.13 -1.13 -15.43
CA ALA A 77 -6.23 -0.54 -16.43
C ALA A 77 -4.75 -0.78 -16.08
N ILE A 78 -4.41 -0.71 -14.79
CA ILE A 78 -3.06 -1.00 -14.30
C ILE A 78 -2.73 -2.48 -14.54
N SER A 79 -3.61 -3.40 -14.13
CA SER A 79 -3.44 -4.85 -14.35
C SER A 79 -3.21 -5.18 -15.82
N SER A 80 -4.05 -4.66 -16.72
CA SER A 80 -3.89 -4.85 -18.16
C SER A 80 -2.54 -4.32 -18.66
N THR A 81 -2.14 -3.13 -18.20
CA THR A 81 -0.86 -2.53 -18.62
C THR A 81 0.34 -3.35 -18.15
N ILE A 82 0.31 -3.88 -16.93
CA ILE A 82 1.38 -4.77 -16.45
C ILE A 82 1.39 -6.05 -17.30
N ALA A 83 0.23 -6.68 -17.49
CA ALA A 83 0.12 -7.90 -18.28
C ALA A 83 0.65 -7.73 -19.71
N ASP A 84 0.40 -6.58 -20.34
CA ASP A 84 0.95 -6.25 -21.66
C ASP A 84 2.48 -6.05 -21.62
N ALA A 85 3.00 -5.41 -20.57
CA ALA A 85 4.42 -5.10 -20.44
C ALA A 85 5.28 -6.33 -20.11
N VAL A 86 4.78 -7.24 -19.26
CA VAL A 86 5.54 -8.40 -18.78
C VAL A 86 5.12 -9.72 -19.44
N GLY A 87 3.94 -9.77 -20.06
CA GLY A 87 3.34 -11.00 -20.58
C GLY A 87 2.44 -11.69 -19.54
N GLN A 88 1.43 -12.43 -20.02
CA GLN A 88 0.38 -13.01 -19.19
C GLN A 88 0.92 -13.98 -18.13
N ASP A 89 1.85 -14.86 -18.48
CA ASP A 89 2.40 -15.86 -17.54
C ASP A 89 3.13 -15.21 -16.35
N ILE A 90 3.91 -14.15 -16.63
CA ILE A 90 4.63 -13.41 -15.58
C ILE A 90 3.64 -12.61 -14.74
N TYR A 91 2.61 -12.03 -15.35
CA TYR A 91 1.57 -11.29 -14.64
C TYR A 91 0.70 -12.16 -13.72
N GLN A 92 0.40 -13.40 -14.12
CA GLN A 92 -0.40 -14.33 -13.31
C GLN A 92 0.37 -14.90 -12.10
N SER A 93 1.70 -14.75 -12.08
CA SER A 93 2.51 -15.10 -10.91
C SER A 93 2.16 -14.24 -9.69
N GLN A 94 2.53 -14.72 -8.50
CA GLN A 94 2.38 -13.98 -7.24
C GLN A 94 3.02 -12.58 -7.32
N ASP A 95 4.24 -12.47 -7.85
CA ASP A 95 4.93 -11.19 -8.03
C ASP A 95 4.17 -10.21 -8.92
N GLY A 96 3.52 -10.73 -9.97
CA GLY A 96 2.72 -9.91 -10.88
C GLY A 96 1.50 -9.29 -10.18
N GLN A 97 0.83 -10.08 -9.33
CA GLN A 97 -0.31 -9.61 -8.55
C GLN A 97 0.10 -8.61 -7.47
N GLU A 98 1.18 -8.93 -6.73
CA GLU A 98 1.75 -8.07 -5.68
C GLU A 98 2.24 -6.73 -6.25
N ALA A 99 2.83 -6.73 -7.46
CA ALA A 99 3.28 -5.51 -8.11
C ALA A 99 2.12 -4.55 -8.43
N VAL A 100 0.96 -5.06 -8.86
CA VAL A 100 -0.24 -4.24 -9.07
C VAL A 100 -0.70 -3.61 -7.75
N LEU A 101 -0.79 -4.42 -6.69
CA LEU A 101 -1.16 -3.95 -5.35
C LEU A 101 -0.21 -2.84 -4.87
N CYS A 102 1.10 -3.04 -5.02
CA CYS A 102 2.14 -2.07 -4.67
C CYS A 102 1.99 -0.76 -5.44
N LEU A 103 1.73 -0.82 -6.75
CA LEU A 103 1.52 0.38 -7.58
C LEU A 103 0.26 1.14 -7.16
N LEU A 104 -0.85 0.45 -6.91
CA LEU A 104 -2.08 1.06 -6.42
C LEU A 104 -1.88 1.74 -5.07
N TYR A 105 -1.15 1.09 -4.17
CA TYR A 105 -0.73 1.67 -2.89
C TYR A 105 0.08 2.95 -3.07
N LEU A 106 1.12 2.94 -3.90
CA LEU A 106 1.99 4.11 -4.12
C LEU A 106 1.23 5.30 -4.73
N ILE A 107 0.25 5.01 -5.60
CA ILE A 107 -0.66 6.01 -6.18
C ILE A 107 -1.56 6.62 -5.10
N ASP A 108 -2.21 5.79 -4.28
CA ASP A 108 -3.09 6.24 -3.20
C ASP A 108 -2.33 7.03 -2.12
N ALA A 109 -1.11 6.61 -1.83
CA ALA A 109 -0.17 7.34 -0.97
C ALA A 109 0.37 8.62 -1.60
N LYS A 110 0.02 8.94 -2.86
CA LYS A 110 0.47 10.13 -3.62
C LYS A 110 1.99 10.23 -3.72
N HIS A 111 2.68 9.10 -3.77
CA HIS A 111 4.14 9.06 -3.76
C HIS A 111 4.75 9.27 -5.14
N LYS A 112 4.77 10.52 -5.61
CA LYS A 112 5.21 10.87 -6.97
C LYS A 112 6.65 10.45 -7.31
N MET A 113 7.57 10.47 -6.34
CA MET A 113 8.98 10.12 -6.58
C MET A 113 9.21 8.61 -6.74
N ALA A 114 8.37 7.74 -6.19
CA ALA A 114 8.46 6.31 -6.49
C ALA A 114 8.31 6.07 -8.01
N HIS A 115 7.36 6.77 -8.62
CA HIS A 115 7.06 6.65 -10.05
C HIS A 115 8.18 7.10 -10.98
N THR A 116 9.14 7.94 -10.54
CA THR A 116 10.32 8.28 -11.36
C THR A 116 11.31 7.13 -11.46
N ILE A 117 11.45 6.31 -10.41
CA ILE A 117 12.29 5.11 -10.46
C ILE A 117 11.56 4.02 -11.23
N LEU A 118 10.28 3.78 -10.93
CA LEU A 118 9.51 2.72 -11.56
C LEU A 118 9.33 2.93 -13.08
N SER A 119 9.29 4.18 -13.56
CA SER A 119 9.24 4.46 -15.01
C SER A 119 10.48 3.94 -15.76
N ARG A 120 11.64 3.91 -15.10
CA ARG A 120 12.90 3.38 -15.65
C ARG A 120 12.81 1.88 -15.88
N PHE A 121 12.40 1.15 -14.84
CA PHE A 121 12.25 -0.29 -14.91
C PHE A 121 11.13 -0.69 -15.88
N TYR A 122 10.04 0.08 -15.92
CA TYR A 122 8.99 -0.11 -16.91
C TYR A 122 9.50 0.06 -18.35
N ALA A 123 10.31 1.10 -18.62
CA ALA A 123 10.93 1.30 -19.93
C ALA A 123 11.83 0.13 -20.32
N ILE A 124 12.59 -0.43 -19.38
CA ILE A 124 13.41 -1.63 -19.61
C ILE A 124 12.51 -2.83 -19.92
N ALA A 125 11.51 -3.12 -19.09
CA ALA A 125 10.59 -4.26 -19.28
C ALA A 125 9.87 -4.22 -20.63
N ARG A 126 9.40 -3.04 -21.04
CA ARG A 126 8.69 -2.82 -22.30
C ARG A 126 9.57 -2.99 -23.53
N ASN A 127 10.83 -2.56 -23.46
CA ASN A 127 11.75 -2.61 -24.59
C ASN A 127 12.60 -3.88 -24.61
N SER A 128 12.57 -4.68 -23.55
CA SER A 128 13.33 -5.92 -23.41
C SER A 128 12.52 -7.13 -23.89
N SER A 129 13.14 -7.97 -24.72
CA SER A 129 12.63 -9.32 -25.01
C SER A 129 12.95 -10.32 -23.88
N SER A 130 13.87 -9.98 -22.98
CA SER A 130 14.29 -10.86 -21.88
C SER A 130 13.25 -10.90 -20.75
N ALA A 131 13.06 -12.09 -20.18
CA ALA A 131 12.19 -12.28 -19.02
C ALA A 131 12.77 -11.63 -17.75
N SER A 132 14.10 -11.44 -17.65
CA SER A 132 14.73 -10.78 -16.50
C SER A 132 14.30 -9.32 -16.40
N GLY A 133 14.42 -8.51 -17.46
CA GLY A 133 14.01 -7.10 -17.41
C GLY A 133 12.52 -6.91 -17.08
N LYS A 134 11.68 -7.88 -17.45
CA LYS A 134 10.25 -7.91 -17.09
C LYS A 134 10.02 -8.23 -15.61
N ARG A 135 10.74 -9.20 -15.06
CA ARG A 135 10.72 -9.52 -13.62
C ARG A 135 11.32 -8.41 -12.78
N ASP A 136 12.37 -7.76 -13.24
CA ASP A 136 13.00 -6.61 -12.57
C ASP A 136 12.01 -5.47 -12.37
N PHE A 137 11.09 -5.24 -13.33
CA PHE A 137 10.02 -4.26 -13.14
C PHE A 137 9.06 -4.63 -12.01
N LEU A 138 8.61 -5.89 -11.93
CA LEU A 138 7.74 -6.34 -10.84
C LEU A 138 8.44 -6.24 -9.49
N ALA A 139 9.68 -6.73 -9.42
CA ALA A 139 10.52 -6.66 -8.23
C ALA A 139 10.79 -5.20 -7.80
N SER A 140 10.99 -4.28 -8.74
CA SER A 140 11.15 -2.85 -8.43
C SER A 140 9.89 -2.25 -7.80
N CYS A 141 8.69 -2.66 -8.24
CA CYS A 141 7.42 -2.21 -7.64
C CYS A 141 7.32 -2.63 -6.17
N LYS A 142 7.66 -3.90 -5.88
CA LYS A 142 7.71 -4.45 -4.52
C LYS A 142 8.76 -3.73 -3.68
N SER A 143 9.98 -3.59 -4.19
CA SER A 143 11.11 -2.99 -3.47
C SER A 143 10.84 -1.53 -3.09
N ILE A 144 10.29 -0.74 -4.03
CA ILE A 144 9.94 0.66 -3.77
C ILE A 144 8.78 0.79 -2.77
N ALA A 145 7.77 -0.09 -2.84
CA ALA A 145 6.67 -0.11 -1.86
C ALA A 145 7.15 -0.53 -0.47
N ALA A 146 8.01 -1.56 -0.37
CA ALA A 146 8.64 -2.00 0.86
C ALA A 146 9.48 -0.89 1.49
N PHE A 147 10.44 -0.33 0.75
CA PHE A 147 11.30 0.75 1.24
C PHE A 147 10.48 1.97 1.67
N PHE A 148 9.50 2.40 0.87
CA PHE A 148 8.63 3.52 1.24
C PHE A 148 7.86 3.24 2.53
N THR A 149 7.34 2.02 2.70
CA THR A 149 6.61 1.61 3.90
C THR A 149 7.52 1.57 5.13
N LEU A 150 8.69 0.93 5.02
CA LEU A 150 9.67 0.86 6.10
C LEU A 150 10.15 2.26 6.52
N TRP A 151 10.43 3.14 5.55
CA TRP A 151 10.83 4.52 5.81
C TRP A 151 9.72 5.31 6.49
N ARG A 152 8.51 5.31 5.93
CA ARG A 152 7.41 6.18 6.39
C ARG A 152 6.83 5.76 7.73
N SER A 153 6.87 4.46 8.01
CA SER A 153 6.47 3.92 9.31
C SER A 153 7.45 4.34 10.40
N ALA A 154 8.76 4.35 10.16
CA ALA A 154 9.73 4.70 11.21
C ALA A 154 10.05 6.21 11.32
N LEU A 155 10.02 6.97 10.22
CA LEU A 155 10.50 8.37 10.15
C LEU A 155 9.37 9.37 9.85
N ALA A 156 8.24 9.24 10.56
CA ALA A 156 6.99 9.94 10.33
C ALA A 156 7.10 11.33 9.64
N ARG A 157 6.18 11.59 8.70
CA ARG A 157 6.03 12.84 7.93
C ARG A 157 7.09 13.14 6.85
N LYS A 158 8.23 12.44 6.81
CA LYS A 158 9.25 12.64 5.75
C LYS A 158 9.09 11.61 4.62
N TYR A 159 8.91 12.08 3.39
CA TYR A 159 9.04 11.23 2.21
C TYR A 159 10.53 11.02 1.89
N PRO A 160 10.95 9.84 1.41
CA PRO A 160 12.35 9.57 1.02
C PRO A 160 12.75 10.21 -0.33
N ASP A 161 12.11 11.32 -0.68
CA ASP A 161 12.23 12.01 -1.96
C ASP A 161 13.66 12.47 -2.26
N SER A 162 14.44 12.87 -1.24
CA SER A 162 15.85 13.24 -1.42
C SER A 162 16.71 12.04 -1.80
N GLU A 163 16.43 10.89 -1.20
CA GLU A 163 17.23 9.69 -1.38
C GLU A 163 17.03 9.12 -2.78
N TYR A 164 15.79 9.05 -3.27
CA TYR A 164 15.55 8.67 -4.67
C TYR A 164 16.21 9.61 -5.68
N ARG A 165 16.26 10.93 -5.40
CA ARG A 165 16.94 11.87 -6.29
C ARG A 165 18.44 11.60 -6.35
N LYS A 166 19.08 11.26 -5.23
CA LYS A 166 20.48 10.84 -5.20
C LYS A 166 20.69 9.59 -6.04
N ILE A 167 19.87 8.55 -5.85
CA ILE A 167 19.93 7.31 -6.66
C ILE A 167 19.79 7.64 -8.16
N LEU A 168 18.78 8.45 -8.51
CA LEU A 168 18.54 8.85 -9.91
C LEU A 168 19.71 9.62 -10.52
N GLN A 169 20.28 10.56 -9.77
CA GLN A 169 21.37 11.41 -10.23
C GLN A 169 22.70 10.66 -10.31
N ASP A 170 22.99 9.86 -9.29
CA ASP A 170 24.33 9.32 -9.05
C ASP A 170 24.51 7.92 -9.63
N GLU A 171 23.44 7.20 -9.97
CA GLU A 171 23.53 5.77 -10.32
C GLU A 171 22.70 5.39 -11.55
N MET A 172 21.52 5.98 -11.74
CA MET A 172 20.58 5.52 -12.79
C MET A 172 20.09 6.61 -13.76
N CYS A 173 20.81 7.70 -14.03
CA CYS A 173 20.34 8.70 -15.01
C CYS A 173 20.47 8.20 -16.47
N TRP A 174 19.57 8.61 -17.38
CA TRP A 174 19.59 8.17 -18.80
C TRP A 174 20.58 8.98 -19.63
N SER A 175 20.91 10.21 -19.21
CA SER A 175 21.85 11.07 -19.92
C SER A 175 23.27 10.48 -19.96
N GLU A 176 23.58 9.56 -19.07
CA GLU A 176 24.88 8.90 -18.97
C GLU A 176 24.80 7.41 -19.34
N ASP A 177 23.68 6.95 -19.90
CA ASP A 177 23.42 5.56 -20.31
C ASP A 177 23.80 4.50 -19.25
N ARG A 178 23.60 4.86 -17.97
CA ARG A 178 23.89 3.97 -16.86
C ARG A 178 22.83 2.87 -16.77
N TYR A 179 23.30 1.63 -16.86
CA TYR A 179 22.52 0.45 -16.54
C TYR A 179 22.47 0.27 -15.02
N PHE A 180 21.29 -0.01 -14.49
CA PHE A 180 21.05 -0.14 -13.05
C PHE A 180 20.08 -1.27 -12.80
N THR A 181 20.51 -2.28 -12.06
CA THR A 181 19.81 -3.53 -11.81
C THR A 181 18.89 -3.42 -10.60
N ILE A 182 17.98 -4.40 -10.48
CA ILE A 182 17.17 -4.54 -9.27
C ILE A 182 18.03 -4.83 -8.02
N SER A 183 19.11 -5.60 -8.16
CA SER A 183 20.01 -5.91 -7.04
C SER A 183 20.73 -4.67 -6.54
N GLU A 184 21.20 -3.81 -7.44
CA GLU A 184 21.81 -2.52 -7.08
C GLU A 184 20.80 -1.58 -6.42
N LEU A 185 19.55 -1.52 -6.93
CA LEU A 185 18.47 -0.78 -6.28
C LEU A 185 18.27 -1.26 -4.84
N ASN A 186 18.07 -2.57 -4.65
CA ASN A 186 17.80 -3.17 -3.35
C ASN A 186 18.94 -2.93 -2.36
N LYS A 187 20.18 -3.10 -2.81
CA LYS A 187 21.37 -2.76 -2.02
C LYS A 187 21.34 -1.29 -1.58
N ARG A 188 21.06 -0.36 -2.51
CA ARG A 188 21.05 1.07 -2.20
C ARG A 188 19.91 1.45 -1.26
N LEU A 189 18.72 0.88 -1.43
CA LEU A 189 17.59 1.09 -0.52
C LEU A 189 17.91 0.59 0.90
N ARG A 190 18.57 -0.57 1.05
CA ARG A 190 19.04 -1.07 2.35
C ARG A 190 20.07 -0.15 3.00
N THR A 191 21.08 0.30 2.25
CA THR A 191 22.06 1.27 2.76
C THR A 191 21.38 2.56 3.24
N VAL A 192 20.35 3.02 2.52
CA VAL A 192 19.59 4.21 2.94
C VAL A 192 18.82 3.97 4.25
N LEU A 193 18.29 2.76 4.49
CA LEU A 193 17.66 2.41 5.76
C LEU A 193 18.70 2.30 6.90
N GLU A 194 19.89 1.77 6.60
CA GLU A 194 21.03 1.69 7.53
C GLU A 194 21.49 3.09 7.97
N ASP A 195 21.67 4.01 7.01
CA ASP A 195 22.08 5.40 7.26
C ASP A 195 21.08 6.17 8.14
N GLN A 196 19.82 5.73 8.19
CA GLN A 196 18.78 6.29 9.04
C GLN A 196 18.59 5.54 10.38
N GLY A 197 19.36 4.47 10.62
CA GLY A 197 19.24 3.65 11.83
C GLY A 197 17.89 2.95 11.93
N ILE A 198 17.37 2.43 10.81
CA ILE A 198 16.10 1.69 10.72
C ILE A 198 16.23 0.41 9.89
N SER A 199 17.45 -0.11 9.72
CA SER A 199 17.73 -1.38 9.05
C SER A 199 17.69 -2.60 10.00
N VAL A 200 17.63 -2.36 11.31
CA VAL A 200 17.53 -3.40 12.34
C VAL A 200 16.07 -3.57 12.76
N LYS A 201 15.60 -4.82 12.82
CA LYS A 201 14.21 -5.17 13.11
C LYS A 201 13.66 -4.49 14.37
N GLY A 202 14.34 -4.65 15.50
CA GLY A 202 13.91 -4.06 16.78
C GLY A 202 13.77 -2.54 16.71
N ASP A 203 14.84 -1.86 16.26
CA ASP A 203 14.87 -0.40 16.12
C ASP A 203 13.76 0.12 15.20
N TRP A 204 13.44 -0.61 14.14
CA TRP A 204 12.34 -0.25 13.25
C TRP A 204 10.98 -0.47 13.90
N ILE A 205 10.74 -1.62 14.55
CA ILE A 205 9.45 -1.93 15.19
C ILE A 205 9.13 -0.89 16.28
N ASP A 206 10.12 -0.52 17.10
CA ASP A 206 9.95 0.46 18.17
C ASP A 206 9.49 1.82 17.62
N LYS A 207 10.05 2.24 16.49
CA LYS A 207 9.65 3.48 15.80
C LYS A 207 8.32 3.32 15.06
N ALA A 208 8.12 2.22 14.36
CA ALA A 208 6.98 1.98 13.49
C ALA A 208 5.67 1.84 14.27
N SER A 209 5.68 1.09 15.38
CA SER A 209 4.52 0.88 16.23
C SER A 209 3.96 2.18 16.83
N GLN A 210 4.80 3.20 17.02
CA GLN A 210 4.39 4.51 17.52
C GLN A 210 3.86 5.46 16.43
N ASN A 211 4.36 5.31 15.21
CA ASN A 211 4.19 6.26 14.10
C ASN A 211 3.16 5.81 13.07
N LEU A 212 2.85 4.52 12.97
CA LEU A 212 1.80 3.99 12.11
C LEU A 212 0.43 4.36 12.65
N ARG A 213 -0.01 5.57 12.28
CA ARG A 213 -1.27 6.18 12.72
C ARG A 213 -2.20 6.51 11.55
N TYR A 214 -3.48 6.22 11.71
CA TYR A 214 -4.51 6.46 10.70
C TYR A 214 -4.56 7.92 10.24
N SER A 215 -4.60 8.88 11.17
CA SER A 215 -4.66 10.32 10.87
C SER A 215 -3.51 10.84 9.99
N THR A 216 -2.32 10.27 10.12
CA THR A 216 -1.14 10.78 9.41
C THR A 216 -0.90 10.08 8.07
N SER A 217 -1.26 8.80 7.97
CA SER A 217 -0.87 7.96 6.82
C SER A 217 -1.88 6.84 6.52
N LYS A 218 -3.15 7.19 6.24
CA LYS A 218 -4.22 6.23 5.90
C LYS A 218 -3.82 5.14 4.88
N ALA A 219 -3.26 5.52 3.73
CA ALA A 219 -2.85 4.57 2.69
C ALA A 219 -1.74 3.61 3.19
N LEU A 220 -0.81 4.12 4.01
CA LEU A 220 0.24 3.32 4.64
C LEU A 220 -0.35 2.30 5.60
N CYS A 221 -1.25 2.72 6.49
CA CYS A 221 -1.95 1.81 7.40
C CYS A 221 -2.73 0.73 6.64
N LYS A 222 -3.43 1.10 5.56
CA LYS A 222 -4.16 0.13 4.72
C LYS A 222 -3.21 -0.93 4.14
N PHE A 223 -2.08 -0.50 3.58
CA PHE A 223 -1.08 -1.40 3.03
C PHE A 223 -0.47 -2.32 4.08
N VAL A 224 -0.14 -1.78 5.26
CA VAL A 224 0.35 -2.56 6.40
C VAL A 224 -0.68 -3.60 6.86
N LEU A 225 -1.98 -3.28 6.86
CA LEU A 225 -3.03 -4.25 7.17
C LEU A 225 -3.10 -5.37 6.13
N PHE A 226 -2.98 -5.08 4.83
CA PHE A 226 -2.88 -6.14 3.80
C PHE A 226 -1.66 -7.04 4.00
N ILE A 227 -0.48 -6.41 4.18
CA ILE A 227 0.78 -7.12 4.37
C ILE A 227 0.74 -7.98 5.61
N SER A 228 0.17 -7.52 6.72
CA SER A 228 0.07 -8.29 7.96
C SER A 228 -1.02 -9.36 7.93
N SER A 229 -2.04 -9.23 7.06
CA SER A 229 -3.15 -10.18 6.98
C SER A 229 -2.85 -11.43 6.14
N GLN A 230 -1.99 -11.31 5.12
CA GLN A 230 -1.62 -12.43 4.23
C GLN A 230 -1.13 -13.63 5.05
N ASP A 231 -1.57 -14.86 4.78
CA ASP A 231 -1.05 -16.08 5.41
C ASP A 231 -0.81 -15.97 6.92
N THR A 232 -1.78 -15.40 7.64
CA THR A 232 -1.77 -15.38 9.10
C THR A 232 -2.95 -16.14 9.65
N ILE A 233 -2.79 -16.73 10.82
CA ILE A 233 -3.87 -17.40 11.56
C ILE A 233 -3.97 -16.76 12.94
N PRO A 234 -5.10 -16.93 13.66
CA PRO A 234 -5.16 -16.53 15.04
C PRO A 234 -4.09 -17.24 15.89
N ASP A 235 -3.47 -16.49 16.81
CA ASP A 235 -2.42 -17.00 17.69
C ASP A 235 -3.04 -17.83 18.83
N PRO A 236 -2.75 -19.14 18.90
CA PRO A 236 -3.35 -20.01 19.93
C PRO A 236 -2.89 -19.67 21.35
N ASP A 237 -1.74 -19.02 21.50
CA ASP A 237 -1.15 -18.69 22.81
C ASP A 237 -1.50 -17.27 23.26
N LYS A 238 -1.94 -16.41 22.32
CA LYS A 238 -2.27 -15.00 22.57
C LYS A 238 -3.57 -14.59 21.87
N LEU A 239 -4.69 -14.75 22.56
CA LEU A 239 -6.02 -14.37 22.07
C LEU A 239 -6.04 -12.92 21.55
N GLY A 240 -6.74 -12.69 20.43
CA GLY A 240 -6.78 -11.37 19.81
C GLY A 240 -5.66 -11.10 18.80
N LEU A 241 -4.53 -11.82 18.90
CA LEU A 241 -3.37 -11.62 18.04
C LEU A 241 -3.30 -12.63 16.90
N MET A 242 -2.52 -12.29 15.87
CA MET A 242 -2.26 -13.16 14.72
C MET A 242 -0.84 -13.68 14.72
N THR A 243 -0.61 -14.90 14.22
CA THR A 243 0.71 -15.45 13.95
C THR A 243 0.83 -15.86 12.48
N VAL A 244 2.05 -16.02 11.97
CA VAL A 244 2.28 -16.43 10.59
C VAL A 244 1.85 -17.90 10.42
N GLY A 245 0.94 -18.13 9.47
CA GLY A 245 0.48 -19.45 9.10
C GLY A 245 1.30 -20.06 7.97
N ASN A 246 0.85 -21.23 7.49
CA ASN A 246 1.43 -21.84 6.29
C ASN A 246 1.08 -21.01 5.04
N GLN A 247 1.88 -21.17 3.98
CA GLN A 247 1.59 -20.52 2.70
C GLN A 247 0.19 -20.94 2.19
N ASN A 248 -0.60 -19.95 1.74
CA ASN A 248 -1.99 -20.11 1.33
C ASN A 248 -2.94 -20.61 2.45
N SER A 249 -2.60 -20.36 3.72
CA SER A 249 -3.53 -20.64 4.83
C SER A 249 -4.72 -19.69 4.86
N THR A 250 -4.64 -18.56 4.13
CA THR A 250 -5.69 -17.55 4.05
C THR A 250 -6.07 -17.23 2.62
N LEU A 251 -7.12 -16.43 2.45
CA LEU A 251 -7.35 -15.70 1.20
C LEU A 251 -6.10 -14.88 0.84
N ASN A 252 -5.82 -14.76 -0.46
CA ASN A 252 -4.72 -13.94 -0.96
C ASN A 252 -5.07 -12.45 -0.83
N TYR A 253 -4.54 -11.82 0.22
CA TYR A 253 -4.69 -10.40 0.54
C TYR A 253 -3.82 -9.50 -0.33
N LEU A 254 -2.79 -10.06 -0.98
CA LEU A 254 -1.89 -9.33 -1.85
C LEU A 254 -2.25 -9.41 -3.35
N GLY A 255 -3.40 -9.99 -3.67
CA GLY A 255 -3.93 -10.07 -5.01
C GLY A 255 -4.22 -8.69 -5.64
N SER A 256 -4.09 -8.58 -6.96
CA SER A 256 -4.20 -7.30 -7.68
C SER A 256 -5.55 -6.58 -7.52
N SER A 257 -6.63 -7.32 -7.24
CA SER A 257 -7.97 -6.78 -7.05
C SER A 257 -8.25 -6.32 -5.62
N GLN A 258 -7.42 -6.71 -4.64
CA GLN A 258 -7.72 -6.54 -3.21
C GLN A 258 -7.71 -5.08 -2.77
N TRP A 259 -6.77 -4.28 -3.29
CA TRP A 259 -6.64 -2.86 -2.91
C TRP A 259 -7.94 -2.06 -3.17
N THR A 260 -8.63 -2.38 -4.26
CA THR A 260 -9.89 -1.77 -4.69
C THR A 260 -11.11 -2.61 -4.37
N SER A 261 -10.96 -3.68 -3.59
CA SER A 261 -12.07 -4.57 -3.22
C SER A 261 -13.04 -3.83 -2.29
N ASN A 262 -14.34 -3.93 -2.59
CA ASN A 262 -15.39 -3.40 -1.74
C ASN A 262 -15.41 -4.06 -0.35
N ASN A 263 -14.86 -5.27 -0.22
CA ASN A 263 -14.82 -6.00 1.06
C ASN A 263 -13.73 -5.51 2.01
N LEU A 264 -12.70 -4.84 1.47
CA LEU A 264 -11.50 -4.37 2.18
C LEU A 264 -11.27 -2.88 1.89
N GLU A 265 -12.33 -2.15 1.58
CA GLU A 265 -12.26 -0.80 1.04
C GLU A 265 -11.80 0.21 2.10
N THR A 266 -12.34 0.07 3.31
CA THR A 266 -12.19 1.06 4.38
C THR A 266 -11.44 0.50 5.57
N ILE A 267 -10.75 1.40 6.27
CA ILE A 267 -10.17 1.11 7.58
C ILE A 267 -11.23 1.40 8.64
N GLU A 268 -11.43 0.45 9.54
CA GLU A 268 -12.22 0.61 10.75
C GLU A 268 -11.29 0.75 11.97
N HIS A 269 -11.70 1.59 12.92
CA HIS A 269 -11.10 1.69 14.24
C HIS A 269 -11.90 0.79 15.18
N VAL A 270 -11.28 -0.24 15.77
CA VAL A 270 -11.98 -1.17 16.66
C VAL A 270 -12.53 -0.39 17.86
N ALA A 271 -11.67 0.23 18.67
CA ALA A 271 -12.09 1.32 19.54
C ALA A 271 -12.31 2.59 18.68
N PRO A 272 -13.50 3.22 18.71
CA PRO A 272 -13.80 4.37 17.87
C PRO A 272 -12.96 5.59 18.25
N GLN A 273 -12.79 6.51 17.30
CA GLN A 273 -12.12 7.80 17.54
C GLN A 273 -12.94 8.69 18.48
N GLU A 274 -14.27 8.59 18.40
CA GLU A 274 -15.17 9.26 19.34
C GLU A 274 -15.14 8.54 20.68
N ARG A 275 -14.84 9.28 21.75
CA ARG A 275 -14.78 8.75 23.10
C ARG A 275 -16.16 8.36 23.60
N THR A 276 -16.33 7.10 24.01
CA THR A 276 -17.54 6.61 24.69
C THR A 276 -17.17 5.98 26.03
N THR A 277 -18.18 5.61 26.83
CA THR A 277 -18.00 4.94 28.12
C THR A 277 -17.70 3.45 28.02
N ASP A 278 -17.88 2.86 26.84
CA ASP A 278 -17.82 1.41 26.62
C ASP A 278 -16.40 0.93 26.29
N TRP A 279 -15.45 1.86 26.16
CA TRP A 279 -14.06 1.59 25.81
C TRP A 279 -13.12 2.11 26.91
N ASP A 280 -11.95 1.49 27.03
CA ASP A 280 -10.92 1.94 27.96
C ASP A 280 -10.55 3.41 27.69
N LEU A 281 -10.70 4.24 28.72
CA LEU A 281 -10.46 5.68 28.63
C LEU A 281 -8.99 6.01 28.32
N ASN A 282 -8.06 5.14 28.70
CA ASN A 282 -6.63 5.34 28.45
C ASN A 282 -6.29 5.32 26.94
N ILE A 283 -7.13 4.71 26.10
CA ILE A 283 -6.98 4.69 24.64
C ILE A 283 -6.99 6.11 24.07
N TYR A 284 -7.72 7.02 24.72
CA TYR A 284 -7.96 8.38 24.24
C TYR A 284 -6.94 9.40 24.76
N GLU A 285 -6.15 9.06 25.77
CA GLU A 285 -5.17 9.98 26.38
C GLU A 285 -4.01 10.34 25.45
N ASP A 286 -3.56 9.39 24.63
CA ASP A 286 -2.45 9.53 23.68
C ASP A 286 -2.83 9.19 22.24
N GLU A 287 -4.13 9.23 21.95
CA GLU A 287 -4.73 8.89 20.67
C GLU A 287 -4.33 7.48 20.21
N SER A 288 -4.24 6.52 21.13
CA SER A 288 -3.99 5.11 20.81
C SER A 288 -5.08 4.50 19.92
N TYR A 289 -6.29 5.08 19.90
CA TYR A 289 -7.32 4.73 18.92
C TYR A 289 -6.79 4.83 17.48
N ASP A 290 -5.83 5.71 17.18
CA ASP A 290 -5.31 5.91 15.84
C ASP A 290 -4.17 4.95 15.47
N LYS A 291 -3.62 4.20 16.44
CA LYS A 291 -2.48 3.27 16.23
C LYS A 291 -2.92 2.07 15.39
N ILE A 292 -2.00 1.53 14.58
CA ILE A 292 -2.23 0.38 13.70
C ILE A 292 -2.85 -0.85 14.41
N GLY A 293 -2.49 -1.10 15.66
CA GLY A 293 -3.07 -2.17 16.48
C GLY A 293 -4.56 -1.98 16.78
N ASN A 294 -5.12 -0.78 16.65
CA ASN A 294 -6.54 -0.53 16.76
C ASN A 294 -7.29 -0.62 15.40
N LEU A 295 -6.57 -0.84 14.30
CA LEU A 295 -7.14 -0.78 12.95
C LEU A 295 -7.43 -2.16 12.38
N THR A 296 -8.49 -2.25 11.57
CA THR A 296 -8.83 -3.40 10.72
C THR A 296 -9.45 -2.95 9.39
N LEU A 297 -9.71 -3.87 8.46
CA LEU A 297 -10.33 -3.56 7.17
C LEU A 297 -11.78 -4.04 7.14
N LEU A 298 -12.70 -3.18 6.71
CA LEU A 298 -14.11 -3.49 6.57
C LEU A 298 -14.69 -3.04 5.22
N PRO A 299 -15.79 -3.68 4.77
CA PRO A 299 -16.62 -3.12 3.71
C PRO A 299 -17.22 -1.78 4.12
N SER A 300 -17.25 -0.79 3.21
CA SER A 300 -17.70 0.58 3.51
C SER A 300 -19.05 0.66 4.24
N LYS A 301 -20.05 -0.09 3.76
CA LYS A 301 -21.39 -0.07 4.36
C LYS A 301 -21.43 -0.71 5.75
N VAL A 302 -20.64 -1.76 5.96
CA VAL A 302 -20.54 -2.42 7.27
C VAL A 302 -19.80 -1.53 8.25
N ASN A 303 -18.73 -0.88 7.80
CA ASN A 303 -17.98 0.08 8.61
C ASN A 303 -18.87 1.24 9.09
N THR A 304 -19.68 1.82 8.20
CA THR A 304 -20.65 2.86 8.59
C THR A 304 -21.62 2.38 9.68
N SER A 305 -22.09 1.14 9.61
CA SER A 305 -23.00 0.57 10.63
C SER A 305 -22.30 0.26 11.96
N ALA A 306 -21.05 -0.19 11.91
CA ALA A 306 -20.25 -0.54 13.09
C ALA A 306 -19.60 0.69 13.76
N SER A 307 -19.53 1.83 13.06
CA SER A 307 -18.90 3.06 13.53
C SER A 307 -19.44 3.52 14.88
N ASN A 308 -18.55 3.99 15.76
CA ASN A 308 -18.86 4.52 17.10
C ASN A 308 -19.63 3.59 18.06
N LYS A 309 -19.78 2.30 17.72
CA LYS A 309 -20.43 1.33 18.60
C LYS A 309 -19.50 0.81 19.70
N GLY A 310 -20.10 0.24 20.76
CA GLY A 310 -19.38 -0.47 21.82
C GLY A 310 -18.84 -1.82 21.38
N TRP A 311 -17.99 -2.44 22.21
CA TRP A 311 -17.31 -3.71 21.87
C TRP A 311 -18.28 -4.82 21.45
N ILE A 312 -19.32 -5.10 22.25
CA ILE A 312 -20.22 -6.22 21.99
C ILE A 312 -20.92 -6.11 20.63
N GLU A 313 -21.36 -4.91 20.26
CA GLU A 313 -21.97 -4.66 18.96
C GLU A 313 -20.96 -4.92 17.83
N LYS A 314 -19.75 -4.33 17.92
CA LYS A 314 -18.70 -4.52 16.91
C LYS A 314 -18.26 -5.98 16.80
N TYR A 315 -18.13 -6.68 17.91
CA TYR A 315 -17.82 -8.10 17.97
C TYR A 315 -18.83 -8.93 17.18
N ILE A 316 -20.13 -8.62 17.29
CA ILE A 316 -21.16 -9.28 16.49
C ILE A 316 -20.93 -9.03 14.99
N TYR A 317 -20.70 -7.78 14.57
CA TYR A 317 -20.36 -7.47 13.18
C TYR A 317 -19.13 -8.26 12.69
N TYR A 318 -18.08 -8.31 13.50
CA TYR A 318 -16.85 -9.03 13.19
C TYR A 318 -17.06 -10.53 13.04
N ARG A 319 -17.86 -11.13 13.93
CA ARG A 319 -18.25 -12.53 13.82
C ARG A 319 -19.01 -12.84 12.55
N TYR A 320 -19.96 -11.99 12.16
CA TYR A 320 -20.67 -12.16 10.89
C TYR A 320 -19.71 -12.15 9.69
N LEU A 321 -18.73 -11.25 9.69
CA LEU A 321 -17.74 -11.15 8.61
C LEU A 321 -16.72 -12.28 8.62
N SER A 322 -16.52 -12.95 9.75
CA SER A 322 -15.56 -14.05 9.91
C SER A 322 -16.24 -15.41 10.02
N GLU A 323 -17.53 -15.54 9.71
CA GLU A 323 -18.24 -16.82 9.73
C GLU A 323 -18.25 -17.42 8.32
N ALA A 324 -17.65 -18.60 8.18
CA ALA A 324 -17.58 -19.31 6.91
C ALA A 324 -18.79 -20.21 6.66
N ASN A 325 -19.52 -20.58 7.72
CA ASN A 325 -20.67 -21.46 7.66
C ASN A 325 -22.00 -20.66 7.70
N PRO A 326 -22.76 -20.62 6.59
CA PRO A 326 -24.05 -19.92 6.54
C PRO A 326 -25.08 -20.37 7.58
N SER A 327 -25.00 -21.62 8.06
CA SER A 327 -25.92 -22.14 9.08
C SER A 327 -25.67 -21.55 10.47
N ASN A 328 -24.46 -21.06 10.76
CA ASN A 328 -24.13 -20.41 12.04
C ASN A 328 -24.60 -18.95 12.08
N THR A 329 -24.91 -18.38 10.92
CA THR A 329 -25.33 -16.99 10.73
C THR A 329 -26.71 -16.70 11.34
N GLU A 330 -27.59 -17.70 11.43
CA GLU A 330 -28.89 -17.58 12.11
C GLU A 330 -28.72 -17.58 13.64
N ASN A 331 -27.82 -18.41 14.17
CA ASN A 331 -27.49 -18.41 15.61
C ASN A 331 -26.89 -17.06 16.04
N LEU A 332 -26.09 -16.45 15.18
CA LEU A 332 -25.55 -15.10 15.39
C LEU A 332 -26.63 -14.03 15.55
N ARG A 333 -27.79 -14.22 14.89
CA ARG A 333 -28.91 -13.28 14.98
C ARG A 333 -29.52 -13.32 16.37
N GLN A 334 -29.71 -14.53 16.89
CA GLN A 334 -30.21 -14.72 18.25
C GLN A 334 -29.23 -14.14 19.28
N VAL A 335 -27.92 -14.38 19.10
CA VAL A 335 -26.88 -13.77 19.95
C VAL A 335 -26.95 -12.25 19.94
N ALA A 336 -27.20 -11.62 18.79
CA ALA A 336 -27.36 -10.17 18.71
C ALA A 336 -28.58 -9.68 19.52
N ILE A 337 -29.73 -10.35 19.37
CA ILE A 337 -30.95 -10.03 20.11
C ILE A 337 -30.74 -10.20 21.62
N ASP A 338 -30.11 -11.28 22.05
CA ASP A 338 -29.87 -11.60 23.46
C ASP A 338 -28.93 -10.57 24.11
N ASN A 339 -28.03 -9.96 23.33
CA ASN A 339 -27.16 -8.86 23.76
C ASN A 339 -27.78 -7.46 23.57
N GLY A 340 -29.08 -7.37 23.23
CA GLY A 340 -29.77 -6.10 23.04
C GLY A 340 -29.36 -5.33 21.77
N VAL A 341 -28.65 -5.98 20.84
CA VAL A 341 -28.13 -5.38 19.62
C VAL A 341 -29.12 -5.54 18.49
N THR A 342 -29.68 -4.41 18.01
CA THR A 342 -30.62 -4.42 16.89
C THR A 342 -29.90 -4.19 15.57
N LEU A 343 -29.69 -5.26 14.80
CA LEU A 343 -29.21 -5.19 13.42
C LEU A 343 -30.38 -4.92 12.47
N SER A 344 -30.31 -3.84 11.69
CA SER A 344 -31.31 -3.57 10.66
C SER A 344 -31.31 -4.64 9.57
N GLU A 345 -32.46 -4.88 8.93
CA GLU A 345 -32.59 -5.88 7.86
C GLU A 345 -31.63 -5.62 6.70
N SER A 346 -31.40 -4.34 6.36
CA SER A 346 -30.43 -3.94 5.35
C SER A 346 -28.99 -4.29 5.76
N THR A 347 -28.65 -4.15 7.05
CA THR A 347 -27.35 -4.56 7.59
C THR A 347 -27.18 -6.07 7.56
N MET A 348 -28.22 -6.82 7.89
CA MET A 348 -28.22 -8.29 7.81
C MET A 348 -28.00 -8.79 6.39
N GLN A 349 -28.68 -8.20 5.40
CA GLN A 349 -28.45 -8.51 4.00
C GLN A 349 -27.02 -8.21 3.56
N LEU A 350 -26.43 -7.10 4.02
CA LEU A 350 -25.04 -6.75 3.73
C LEU A 350 -24.07 -7.76 4.34
N LEU A 351 -24.28 -8.16 5.60
CA LEU A 351 -23.43 -9.13 6.28
C LEU A 351 -23.53 -10.51 5.61
N GLY A 352 -24.74 -10.96 5.25
CA GLY A 352 -24.94 -12.23 4.55
C GLY A 352 -24.38 -12.28 3.12
N GLN A 353 -24.16 -11.12 2.48
CA GLN A 353 -23.53 -11.01 1.16
C GLN A 353 -22.03 -10.73 1.23
N SER A 354 -21.50 -10.41 2.41
CA SER A 354 -20.09 -10.09 2.58
C SER A 354 -19.23 -11.35 2.45
N SER A 355 -18.09 -11.22 1.78
CA SER A 355 -17.15 -12.34 1.70
C SER A 355 -16.47 -12.56 3.06
N PHE A 356 -16.16 -13.82 3.34
CA PHE A 356 -15.42 -14.21 4.55
C PHE A 356 -14.10 -13.44 4.67
N ASN A 357 -13.93 -12.74 5.79
CA ASN A 357 -12.79 -11.90 6.09
C ASN A 357 -11.89 -12.56 7.15
N HIS A 358 -11.04 -13.48 6.70
CA HIS A 358 -10.12 -14.25 7.56
C HIS A 358 -9.32 -13.37 8.55
N HIS A 359 -8.82 -12.22 8.11
CA HIS A 359 -7.99 -11.32 8.93
C HIS A 359 -8.69 -10.77 10.20
N ILE A 360 -10.02 -10.91 10.30
CA ILE A 360 -10.81 -10.48 11.46
C ILE A 360 -10.86 -11.58 12.54
N LEU A 361 -10.59 -12.84 12.19
CA LEU A 361 -10.64 -13.97 13.13
C LEU A 361 -9.84 -13.77 14.42
N PRO A 362 -8.60 -13.22 14.40
CA PRO A 362 -7.87 -12.92 15.62
C PRO A 362 -8.67 -12.06 16.59
N ILE A 363 -9.31 -10.98 16.10
CA ILE A 363 -10.09 -10.05 16.92
C ILE A 363 -11.30 -10.77 17.54
N VAL A 364 -11.96 -11.63 16.77
CA VAL A 364 -13.14 -12.39 17.22
C VAL A 364 -12.79 -13.39 18.33
N GLN A 365 -11.56 -13.90 18.40
CA GLN A 365 -11.17 -14.83 19.47
C GLN A 365 -11.18 -14.22 20.87
N LEU A 366 -11.19 -12.89 21.00
CA LEU A 366 -11.35 -12.23 22.30
C LEU A 366 -12.72 -12.51 22.93
N GLY A 367 -13.72 -12.85 22.13
CA GLY A 367 -15.06 -13.17 22.59
C GLY A 367 -15.89 -11.95 23.04
N GLU A 368 -17.10 -12.23 23.50
CA GLU A 368 -18.10 -11.21 23.90
C GLU A 368 -17.60 -10.31 25.03
N ASN A 369 -16.81 -10.86 25.95
CA ASN A 369 -16.23 -10.15 27.08
C ASN A 369 -14.75 -9.77 26.85
N GLY A 370 -14.34 -9.69 25.58
CA GLY A 370 -12.98 -9.33 25.18
C GLY A 370 -12.55 -7.97 25.75
N ILE A 371 -11.31 -7.92 26.25
CA ILE A 371 -10.71 -6.68 26.75
C ILE A 371 -9.93 -6.04 25.60
N TRP A 372 -10.42 -4.91 25.11
CA TRP A 372 -9.74 -4.10 24.10
C TRP A 372 -9.27 -2.80 24.74
N ASP A 373 -8.15 -2.87 25.45
CA ASP A 373 -7.55 -1.76 26.18
C ASP A 373 -6.32 -1.17 25.46
N LYS A 374 -5.75 -0.11 26.03
CA LYS A 374 -4.53 0.51 25.49
C LYS A 374 -3.37 -0.48 25.35
N GLY A 375 -3.15 -1.32 26.37
CA GLY A 375 -2.02 -2.26 26.39
C GLY A 375 -2.14 -3.30 25.28
N PHE A 376 -3.35 -3.81 25.04
CA PHE A 376 -3.64 -4.72 23.95
C PHE A 376 -3.43 -4.08 22.58
N ILE A 377 -3.85 -2.81 22.38
CA ILE A 377 -3.59 -2.07 21.14
C ILE A 377 -2.07 -1.94 20.89
N GLU A 378 -1.27 -1.70 21.93
CA GLU A 378 0.18 -1.61 21.82
C GLU A 378 0.81 -2.96 21.46
N GLU A 379 0.40 -4.05 22.12
CA GLU A 379 0.87 -5.39 21.81
C GLU A 379 0.51 -5.80 20.37
N ARG A 380 -0.74 -5.55 19.95
CA ARG A 380 -1.18 -5.83 18.57
C ARG A 380 -0.44 -4.96 17.55
N SER A 381 -0.14 -3.71 17.89
CA SER A 381 0.67 -2.83 17.03
C SER A 381 2.07 -3.42 16.81
N TYR A 382 2.71 -3.91 17.88
CA TYR A 382 4.01 -4.56 17.82
C TYR A 382 3.95 -5.83 16.94
N ARG A 383 2.95 -6.70 17.16
CA ARG A 383 2.77 -7.93 16.38
C ARG A 383 2.58 -7.66 14.89
N ILE A 384 1.77 -6.66 14.53
CA ILE A 384 1.59 -6.25 13.12
C ILE A 384 2.92 -5.79 12.53
N CYS A 385 3.68 -4.96 13.24
CA CYS A 385 4.98 -4.47 12.79
C CYS A 385 5.97 -5.63 12.59
N GLU A 386 6.03 -6.58 13.52
CA GLU A 386 6.90 -7.76 13.42
C GLU A 386 6.69 -8.53 12.11
N ILE A 387 5.43 -8.88 11.81
CA ILE A 387 5.07 -9.61 10.59
C ILE A 387 5.40 -8.78 9.33
N VAL A 388 5.12 -7.48 9.37
CA VAL A 388 5.34 -6.57 8.25
C VAL A 388 6.83 -6.39 7.96
N TRP A 389 7.67 -6.30 8.99
CA TRP A 389 9.11 -6.24 8.83
C TRP A 389 9.63 -7.46 8.08
N ASP A 390 9.31 -8.67 8.56
CA ASP A 390 9.84 -9.90 7.98
C ASP A 390 9.46 -10.04 6.49
N ARG A 391 8.25 -9.59 6.13
CA ARG A 391 7.76 -9.61 4.75
C ARG A 391 8.37 -8.54 3.88
N LEU A 392 8.35 -7.28 4.32
CA LEU A 392 8.81 -6.17 3.48
C LEU A 392 10.32 -6.10 3.38
N TYR A 393 11.05 -6.46 4.43
CA TYR A 393 12.50 -6.46 4.39
C TYR A 393 13.03 -7.52 3.41
N SER A 394 12.38 -8.70 3.33
CA SER A 394 12.74 -9.73 2.34
C SER A 394 12.50 -9.30 0.88
N TRP A 395 11.63 -8.32 0.63
CA TRP A 395 11.49 -7.73 -0.71
C TRP A 395 12.68 -6.86 -1.12
N LEU A 396 13.57 -6.53 -0.18
CA LEU A 396 14.82 -5.78 -0.41
C LEU A 396 16.07 -6.67 -0.44
N GLU A 397 15.91 -8.00 -0.33
CA GLU A 397 17.05 -8.94 -0.30
C GLU A 397 17.54 -9.38 -1.69
#